data_AF-A0A7C5ZJN5-F1
#
_entry.id   AF-A0A7C5ZJN5-F1
#
_cell.length_a   1.000
_cell.length_b   1.000
_cell.length_c   1.000
_cell.angle_alpha   90.00
_cell.angle_beta   90.00
_cell.angle_gamma   90.00
#
_symmetry.space_group_name_H-M   'P 1'
#
loop_
_entity.id
_entity.type
_entity.pdbx_description
1 polymer ?
#
loop_
_entity_poly.entity_id
_entity_poly.type
_entity_poly.pdbx_seq_one_letter_code
_entity_poly.pdbx_strand_id
1 'polypeptide(L)'
;MPSSLPDTRDTQTLADLEELVRSTYLLWDRDWVGFSWRSYTFDHVQRVRGLSRTLAAAEGGDPTIADYAALLHDITKSYDGEVIMKDGKRVLDENGLWRNEVLIPERSNRVTEIYTELGLAGTLHNLSGAKVAAVLLRERGFADGTIDRVAHAIRQHLRPDATASIEAKALYDADTIDSNIGLPAFYRNIQISLHRLEHSLSATGDSIERLLGPGLREYLDSYLREKVPSWIHGKHNDFVSRLTTDTGRQLAVARIERLSSLMADAAEELSDFDRNIRCGRLSVIHRFMTNRNDPTLADELRVMSDGWREAVGLSAEARVFVDLTRRESEGEL
;
A
#
# COMPACT_ATOMS: atom_id res chain seq x y z
N MET A 1 -19.16 29.70 -2.14
CA MET A 1 -17.71 29.53 -1.91
C MET A 1 -17.15 28.96 -3.18
N PRO A 2 -16.15 29.58 -3.83
CA PRO A 2 -15.79 29.18 -5.18
C PRO A 2 -15.12 27.80 -5.13
N SER A 3 -15.89 26.79 -5.52
CA SER A 3 -15.37 25.55 -6.09
C SER A 3 -14.70 25.96 -7.40
N SER A 4 -13.40 26.26 -7.34
CA SER A 4 -12.59 26.37 -8.55
C SER A 4 -12.36 24.98 -9.07
N LEU A 5 -12.86 24.71 -10.28
CA LEU A 5 -12.41 23.58 -11.09
C LEU A 5 -10.86 23.51 -11.02
N PRO A 6 -10.26 22.31 -10.92
CA PRO A 6 -8.81 22.19 -10.83
C PRO A 6 -8.16 22.90 -12.03
N ASP A 7 -7.10 23.65 -11.77
CA ASP A 7 -6.32 24.28 -12.85
C ASP A 7 -5.90 23.18 -13.83
N THR A 8 -6.23 23.36 -15.11
CA THR A 8 -5.84 22.45 -16.19
C THR A 8 -4.35 22.15 -16.20
N ARG A 9 -3.51 23.12 -15.79
CA ARG A 9 -2.06 22.95 -15.66
C ARG A 9 -1.68 22.02 -14.52
N ASP A 10 -2.32 22.14 -13.36
CA ASP A 10 -2.08 21.26 -12.21
C ASP A 10 -2.52 19.82 -12.52
N THR A 11 -3.64 19.67 -13.22
CA THR A 11 -4.17 18.36 -13.63
C THR A 11 -3.19 17.64 -14.57
N GLN A 12 -2.68 18.34 -15.59
CA GLN A 12 -1.68 17.78 -16.50
C GLN A 12 -0.38 17.44 -15.74
N THR A 13 0.06 18.32 -14.85
CA THR A 13 1.29 18.13 -14.08
C THR A 13 1.22 16.89 -13.19
N LEU A 14 0.09 16.65 -12.52
CA LEU A 14 -0.13 15.44 -11.73
C LEU A 14 -0.14 14.18 -12.60
N ALA A 15 -0.77 14.22 -13.78
CA ALA A 15 -0.76 13.10 -14.71
C ALA A 15 0.66 12.75 -15.19
N ASP A 16 1.46 13.77 -15.52
CA ASP A 16 2.85 13.58 -15.96
C ASP A 16 3.74 13.02 -14.84
N LEU A 17 3.54 13.49 -13.59
CA LEU A 17 4.25 12.95 -12.42
C LEU A 17 3.81 11.52 -12.09
N GLU A 18 2.52 11.21 -12.23
CA GLU A 18 2.00 9.86 -12.01
C GLU A 18 2.62 8.87 -12.99
N GLU A 19 2.71 9.21 -14.27
CA GLU A 19 3.37 8.36 -15.27
C GLU A 19 4.87 8.23 -15.00
N LEU A 20 5.53 9.30 -14.55
CA LEU A 20 6.93 9.23 -14.11
C LEU A 20 7.11 8.29 -12.92
N VAL A 21 6.23 8.35 -11.92
CA VAL A 21 6.26 7.46 -10.74
C VAL A 21 6.05 6.01 -11.16
N ARG A 22 5.02 5.76 -11.99
CA ARG A 22 4.70 4.43 -12.53
C ARG A 22 5.89 3.84 -13.28
N SER A 23 6.45 4.59 -14.23
CA SER A 23 7.59 4.14 -15.03
C SER A 23 8.87 3.97 -14.21
N THR A 24 9.08 4.77 -13.16
CA THR A 24 10.20 4.61 -12.22
C THR A 24 10.19 3.23 -11.57
N TYR A 25 9.05 2.75 -11.08
CA TYR A 25 8.97 1.44 -10.42
C TYR A 25 9.24 0.26 -11.36
N LEU A 26 9.22 0.46 -12.68
CA LEU A 26 9.56 -0.55 -13.68
C LEU A 26 11.05 -0.62 -14.02
N LEU A 27 11.89 0.24 -13.43
CA LEU A 27 13.32 0.30 -13.78
C LEU A 27 14.16 -0.81 -13.13
N TRP A 28 13.63 -1.52 -12.14
CA TRP A 28 14.29 -2.65 -11.48
C TRP A 28 13.76 -3.98 -12.00
N ASP A 29 14.67 -4.93 -12.25
CA ASP A 29 14.31 -6.29 -12.68
C ASP A 29 13.83 -7.18 -11.53
N ARG A 30 14.07 -6.79 -10.28
CA ARG A 30 13.53 -7.53 -9.14
C ARG A 30 12.02 -7.37 -9.05
N ASP A 31 11.32 -8.51 -9.05
CA ASP A 31 9.86 -8.55 -8.92
C ASP A 31 9.39 -8.34 -7.47
N TRP A 32 10.17 -8.84 -6.50
CA TRP A 32 9.81 -8.85 -5.08
C TRP A 32 11.00 -8.44 -4.20
N VAL A 33 10.75 -7.55 -3.23
CA VAL A 33 11.72 -7.14 -2.21
C VAL A 33 11.01 -6.98 -0.87
N GLY A 34 11.43 -7.74 0.15
CA GLY A 34 10.83 -7.70 1.48
C GLY A 34 9.31 -7.97 1.48
N PHE A 35 8.51 -6.91 1.62
CA PHE A 35 7.04 -6.96 1.72
C PHE A 35 6.32 -6.23 0.58
N SER A 36 7.04 -5.96 -0.52
CA SER A 36 6.53 -5.26 -1.69
C SER A 36 6.91 -6.02 -2.95
N TRP A 37 6.08 -5.88 -3.97
CA TRP A 37 6.35 -6.33 -5.32
C TRP A 37 6.16 -5.19 -6.31
N ARG A 38 6.66 -5.37 -7.54
CA ARG A 38 6.79 -4.29 -8.54
C ARG A 38 5.51 -3.49 -8.70
N SER A 39 4.42 -4.13 -9.10
CA SER A 39 3.15 -3.45 -9.41
C SER A 39 2.40 -2.99 -8.16
N TYR A 40 2.60 -3.63 -7.00
CA TYR A 40 2.04 -3.14 -5.73
C TYR A 40 2.55 -1.76 -5.35
N THR A 41 3.82 -1.46 -5.63
CA THR A 41 4.41 -0.21 -5.15
C THR A 41 3.68 1.01 -5.75
N PHE A 42 3.38 0.98 -7.05
CA PHE A 42 2.57 2.02 -7.68
C PHE A 42 1.11 2.03 -7.19
N ASP A 43 0.47 0.87 -7.13
CA ASP A 43 -0.91 0.72 -6.66
C ASP A 43 -1.09 1.23 -5.22
N HIS A 44 -0.11 0.96 -4.34
CA HIS A 44 -0.01 1.49 -3.00
C HIS A 44 0.09 3.02 -2.97
N VAL A 45 1.00 3.61 -3.77
CA VAL A 45 1.14 5.07 -3.86
C VAL A 45 -0.19 5.73 -4.21
N GLN A 46 -0.96 5.15 -5.15
CA GLN A 46 -2.25 5.72 -5.54
C GLN A 46 -3.31 5.64 -4.42
N ARG A 47 -3.36 4.53 -3.66
CA ARG A 47 -4.27 4.41 -2.51
C ARG A 47 -3.87 5.33 -1.36
N VAL A 48 -2.58 5.42 -1.05
CA VAL A 48 -2.04 6.35 -0.04
C VAL A 48 -2.34 7.79 -0.44
N ARG A 49 -2.18 8.13 -1.72
CA ARG A 49 -2.52 9.45 -2.27
C ARG A 49 -3.99 9.80 -2.05
N GLY A 50 -4.91 8.88 -2.39
CA GLY A 50 -6.34 9.06 -2.15
C GLY A 50 -6.65 9.32 -0.68
N LEU A 51 -6.13 8.46 0.20
CA LEU A 51 -6.39 8.54 1.64
C LEU A 51 -5.72 9.75 2.31
N SER A 52 -4.47 10.06 1.97
CA SER A 52 -3.72 11.21 2.49
C SER A 52 -4.44 12.52 2.20
N ARG A 53 -4.95 12.68 0.97
CA ARG A 53 -5.76 13.84 0.57
C ARG A 53 -7.04 13.95 1.41
N THR A 54 -7.75 12.85 1.62
CA THR A 54 -8.97 12.81 2.44
C THR A 54 -8.69 13.17 3.89
N LEU A 55 -7.65 12.58 4.50
CA LEU A 55 -7.25 12.85 5.88
C LEU A 55 -6.77 14.29 6.06
N ALA A 56 -5.94 14.81 5.15
CA ALA A 56 -5.47 16.19 5.20
C ALA A 56 -6.64 17.17 5.15
N ALA A 57 -7.62 16.95 4.27
CA ALA A 57 -8.81 17.79 4.20
C ALA A 57 -9.65 17.74 5.49
N ALA A 58 -9.83 16.55 6.07
CA ALA A 58 -10.59 16.38 7.32
C ALA A 58 -9.92 17.06 8.52
N GLU A 59 -8.59 17.09 8.55
CA GLU A 59 -7.79 17.71 9.61
C GLU A 59 -7.51 19.21 9.36
N GLY A 60 -8.08 19.80 8.30
CA GLY A 60 -7.90 21.22 7.96
C GLY A 60 -6.55 21.58 7.34
N GLY A 61 -5.81 20.58 6.84
CA GLY A 61 -4.60 20.75 6.03
C GLY A 61 -4.90 21.04 4.56
N ASP A 62 -3.84 21.20 3.78
CA ASP A 62 -3.94 21.49 2.34
C ASP A 62 -3.96 20.18 1.51
N PRO A 63 -5.11 19.81 0.91
CA PRO A 63 -5.21 18.57 0.15
C PRO A 63 -4.32 18.54 -1.08
N THR A 64 -3.96 19.70 -1.67
CA THR A 64 -3.07 19.75 -2.84
C THR A 64 -1.63 19.40 -2.45
N ILE A 65 -1.15 19.91 -1.31
CA ILE A 65 0.17 19.53 -0.79
C ILE A 65 0.20 18.04 -0.42
N ALA A 66 -0.85 17.54 0.23
CA ALA A 66 -0.97 16.12 0.56
C ALA A 66 -0.97 15.24 -0.70
N ASP A 67 -1.62 15.68 -1.78
CA ASP A 67 -1.68 14.95 -3.06
C ASP A 67 -0.29 14.80 -3.70
N TYR A 68 0.47 15.89 -3.84
CA TYR A 68 1.84 15.85 -4.37
C TYR A 68 2.80 15.10 -3.46
N ALA A 69 2.71 15.31 -2.14
CA ALA A 69 3.57 14.62 -1.18
C ALA A 69 3.34 13.12 -1.23
N ALA A 70 2.08 12.67 -1.22
CA ALA A 70 1.74 11.26 -1.29
C ALA A 70 2.11 10.62 -2.64
N LEU A 71 1.94 11.32 -3.76
CA LEU A 71 2.35 10.79 -5.06
C LEU A 71 3.87 10.53 -5.14
N LEU A 72 4.67 11.30 -4.42
CA LEU A 72 6.14 11.29 -4.53
C LEU A 72 6.86 10.69 -3.32
N HIS A 73 6.16 10.33 -2.23
CA HIS A 73 6.81 9.96 -0.97
C HIS A 73 7.74 8.74 -1.09
N ASP A 74 7.32 7.76 -1.88
CA ASP A 74 7.99 6.49 -2.11
C ASP A 74 8.75 6.45 -3.45
N ILE A 75 8.96 7.59 -4.12
CA ILE A 75 9.55 7.66 -5.48
C ILE A 75 10.96 7.06 -5.55
N THR A 76 11.67 6.98 -4.42
CA THR A 76 12.98 6.36 -4.30
C THR A 76 12.97 5.02 -3.54
N LYS A 77 11.81 4.48 -3.18
CA LYS A 77 11.71 3.24 -2.38
C LYS A 77 12.30 2.01 -3.05
N SER A 78 12.27 1.92 -4.37
CA SER A 78 12.85 0.79 -5.11
C SER A 78 14.38 0.69 -4.99
N TYR A 79 15.05 1.74 -4.49
CA TYR A 79 16.46 1.65 -4.11
C TYR A 79 16.67 0.85 -2.81
N ASP A 80 15.65 0.70 -1.96
CA ASP A 80 15.72 -0.08 -0.73
C ASP A 80 15.62 -1.58 -1.06
N GLY A 81 16.74 -2.28 -0.92
CA GLY A 81 16.86 -3.73 -1.04
C GLY A 81 16.46 -4.48 0.23
N GLU A 82 17.02 -5.67 0.39
CA GLU A 82 16.77 -6.47 1.59
C GLU A 82 17.29 -5.78 2.86
N VAL A 83 16.62 -6.03 3.98
CA VAL A 83 17.06 -5.48 5.28
C VAL A 83 18.40 -6.11 5.65
N ILE A 84 19.39 -5.26 5.96
CA ILE A 84 20.73 -5.71 6.33
C ILE A 84 20.66 -6.42 7.67
N MET A 85 21.18 -7.65 7.72
CA MET A 85 21.25 -8.47 8.92
C MET A 85 22.70 -8.57 9.43
N LYS A 86 22.89 -8.40 10.74
CA LYS A 86 24.17 -8.63 11.43
C LYS A 86 23.93 -9.45 12.70
N ASP A 87 24.61 -10.59 12.82
CA ASP A 87 24.49 -11.50 13.96
C ASP A 87 23.03 -11.92 14.27
N GLY A 88 22.24 -12.16 13.22
CA GLY A 88 20.82 -12.53 13.33
C GLY A 88 19.88 -11.39 13.72
N LYS A 89 20.38 -10.15 13.84
CA LYS A 89 19.58 -8.96 14.15
C LYS A 89 19.54 -8.01 12.95
N ARG A 90 18.41 -7.30 12.79
CA ARG A 90 18.26 -6.24 11.80
C ARG A 90 19.17 -5.07 12.18
N VAL A 91 19.95 -4.57 11.22
CA VAL A 91 20.79 -3.39 11.41
C VAL A 91 19.90 -2.15 11.38
N LEU A 92 20.02 -1.33 12.42
CA LEU A 92 19.33 -0.05 12.52
C LEU A 92 20.28 1.10 12.17
N ASP A 93 19.74 2.20 11.68
CA ASP A 93 20.44 3.48 11.58
C ASP A 93 20.44 4.23 12.93
N GLU A 94 21.02 5.43 12.95
CA GLU A 94 21.08 6.29 14.14
C GLU A 94 19.70 6.71 14.67
N ASN A 95 18.65 6.61 13.86
CA ASN A 95 17.28 6.97 14.18
C ASN A 95 16.40 5.75 14.50
N GLY A 96 16.97 4.53 14.51
CA GLY A 96 16.26 3.29 14.78
C GLY A 96 15.48 2.73 13.58
N LEU A 97 15.71 3.23 12.37
CA LEU A 97 15.12 2.74 11.12
C LEU A 97 15.97 1.61 10.54
N TRP A 98 15.33 0.69 9.81
CA TRP A 98 16.05 -0.44 9.22
C TRP A 98 16.96 0.05 8.10
N ARG A 99 18.21 -0.43 8.09
CA ARG A 99 19.10 -0.20 6.95
C ARG A 99 18.87 -1.29 5.91
N ASN A 100 18.72 -0.87 4.66
CA ASN A 100 18.53 -1.75 3.53
C ASN A 100 19.79 -1.79 2.66
N GLU A 101 19.97 -2.90 1.95
CA GLU A 101 20.86 -2.95 0.79
C GLU A 101 20.45 -1.87 -0.21
N VAL A 102 21.40 -1.38 -1.03
CA VAL A 102 21.07 -0.43 -2.09
C VAL A 102 20.93 -1.20 -3.40
N LEU A 103 19.73 -1.19 -3.98
CA LEU A 103 19.46 -1.76 -5.30
C LEU A 103 19.69 -0.71 -6.37
N ILE A 104 20.47 -1.07 -7.39
CA ILE A 104 20.72 -0.23 -8.55
C ILE A 104 19.71 -0.60 -9.64
N PRO A 105 19.05 0.39 -10.28
CA PRO A 105 18.13 0.10 -11.38
C PRO A 105 18.88 -0.36 -12.63
N GLU A 106 18.26 -1.23 -13.43
CA GLU A 106 18.79 -1.73 -14.70
C GLU A 106 18.57 -0.74 -15.85
N ARG A 107 17.66 0.21 -15.65
CA ARG A 107 17.22 1.22 -16.61
C ARG A 107 17.23 2.58 -15.94
N SER A 108 17.19 3.66 -16.72
CA SER A 108 17.19 5.02 -16.19
C SER A 108 16.02 5.85 -16.69
N ASN A 109 15.58 6.77 -15.85
CA ASN A 109 14.74 7.91 -16.20
C ASN A 109 15.17 9.15 -15.37
N ARG A 110 14.39 10.23 -15.46
CA ARG A 110 14.70 11.48 -14.75
C ARG A 110 14.85 11.31 -13.24
N VAL A 111 14.10 10.42 -12.59
CA VAL A 111 14.25 10.16 -11.15
C VAL A 111 15.63 9.59 -10.84
N THR A 112 16.07 8.59 -11.60
CA THR A 112 17.38 7.95 -11.38
C THR A 112 18.56 8.88 -11.71
N GLU A 113 18.38 9.80 -12.66
CA GLU A 113 19.35 10.84 -12.98
C GLU A 113 19.50 11.80 -11.80
N ILE A 114 18.39 12.37 -11.31
CA ILE A 114 18.39 13.26 -10.13
C ILE A 114 19.01 12.56 -8.91
N TYR A 115 18.66 11.30 -8.68
CA TYR A 115 19.20 10.50 -7.58
C TYR A 115 20.73 10.39 -7.64
N THR A 116 21.27 10.23 -8.85
CA THR A 116 22.71 10.14 -9.11
C THR A 116 23.39 11.50 -9.01
N GLU A 117 22.83 12.54 -9.64
CA GLU A 117 23.31 13.93 -9.61
C GLU A 117 23.45 14.46 -8.17
N LEU A 118 22.50 14.10 -7.30
CA LEU A 118 22.48 14.52 -5.90
C LEU A 118 23.24 13.58 -4.95
N GLY A 119 23.84 12.50 -5.46
CA GLY A 119 24.63 11.54 -4.67
C GLY A 119 23.84 10.86 -3.56
N LEU A 120 22.60 10.42 -3.83
CA LEU A 120 21.66 9.96 -2.81
C LEU A 120 21.80 8.48 -2.42
N ALA A 121 22.78 7.76 -2.97
CA ALA A 121 22.99 6.34 -2.69
C ALA A 121 23.11 6.06 -1.18
N GLY A 122 22.29 5.11 -0.69
CA GLY A 122 22.29 4.71 0.72
C GLY A 122 21.57 5.66 1.67
N THR A 123 20.92 6.70 1.16
CA THR A 123 20.03 7.55 1.97
C THR A 123 18.62 6.95 2.02
N LEU A 124 17.97 7.06 3.18
CA LEU A 124 16.60 6.58 3.37
C LEU A 124 15.63 7.22 2.36
N HIS A 125 14.64 6.46 1.90
CA HIS A 125 13.72 6.92 0.86
C HIS A 125 12.92 8.18 1.23
N ASN A 126 12.54 8.37 2.50
CA ASN A 126 11.90 9.62 2.92
C ASN A 126 12.80 10.86 2.74
N LEU A 127 14.12 10.71 2.90
CA LEU A 127 15.08 11.80 2.73
C LEU A 127 15.46 12.00 1.26
N SER A 128 15.74 10.91 0.52
CA SER A 128 16.05 11.00 -0.91
C SER A 128 14.84 11.41 -1.73
N GLY A 129 13.67 10.82 -1.46
CA GLY A 129 12.40 11.13 -2.10
C GLY A 129 12.02 12.60 -1.97
N ALA A 130 12.22 13.19 -0.78
CA ALA A 130 11.98 14.62 -0.58
C ALA A 130 12.90 15.51 -1.44
N LYS A 131 14.18 15.13 -1.60
CA LYS A 131 15.13 15.86 -2.44
C LYS A 131 14.79 15.72 -3.93
N VAL A 132 14.45 14.51 -4.37
CA VAL A 132 14.02 14.23 -5.75
C VAL A 132 12.73 15.00 -6.07
N ALA A 133 11.73 14.93 -5.19
CA ALA A 133 10.47 15.66 -5.34
C ALA A 133 10.71 17.17 -5.48
N ALA A 134 11.61 17.75 -4.68
CA ALA A 134 11.91 19.17 -4.77
C ALA A 134 12.50 19.59 -6.12
N VAL A 135 13.34 18.75 -6.74
CA VAL A 135 13.86 19.01 -8.09
C VAL A 135 12.74 18.87 -9.14
N LEU A 136 11.97 17.79 -9.09
CA LEU A 136 10.88 17.53 -10.06
C LEU A 136 9.82 18.65 -10.06
N LEU A 137 9.46 19.16 -8.88
CA LEU A 137 8.50 20.26 -8.74
C LEU A 137 9.12 21.59 -9.20
N ARG A 138 10.39 21.84 -8.91
CA ARG A 138 11.08 23.06 -9.39
C ARG A 138 11.16 23.10 -10.92
N GLU A 139 11.49 21.99 -11.57
CA GLU A 139 11.50 21.85 -13.03
C GLU A 139 10.13 22.15 -13.67
N ARG A 140 9.05 21.97 -12.91
CA ARG A 140 7.66 22.24 -13.34
C ARG A 140 7.17 23.64 -12.96
N GLY A 141 8.03 24.47 -12.37
CA GLY A 141 7.73 25.88 -12.08
C GLY A 141 6.91 26.12 -10.81
N PHE A 142 6.88 25.17 -9.87
CA PHE A 142 6.25 25.39 -8.57
C PHE A 142 7.02 26.46 -7.76
N ALA A 143 6.30 27.24 -6.96
CA ALA A 143 6.89 28.21 -6.05
C ALA A 143 7.67 27.50 -4.92
N ASP A 144 8.79 28.08 -4.46
CA ASP A 144 9.64 27.48 -3.42
C ASP A 144 8.86 27.14 -2.13
N GLY A 145 7.92 28.00 -1.72
CA GLY A 145 7.07 27.72 -0.54
C GLY A 145 6.20 26.46 -0.69
N THR A 146 5.72 26.16 -1.90
CA THR A 146 4.97 24.92 -2.18
C THR A 146 5.92 23.72 -2.19
N ILE A 147 7.09 23.86 -2.82
CA ILE A 147 8.13 22.83 -2.87
C ILE A 147 8.57 22.44 -1.46
N ASP A 148 8.83 23.42 -0.60
CA ASP A 148 9.29 23.20 0.77
C ASP A 148 8.25 22.44 1.61
N ARG A 149 6.96 22.76 1.45
CA ARG A 149 5.86 22.07 2.13
C ARG A 149 5.75 20.61 1.69
N VAL A 150 5.81 20.34 0.38
CA VAL A 150 5.78 18.97 -0.15
C VAL A 150 6.99 18.17 0.32
N ALA A 151 8.20 18.73 0.17
CA ALA A 151 9.43 18.08 0.61
C ALA A 151 9.45 17.85 2.13
N HIS A 152 8.88 18.77 2.93
CA HIS A 152 8.73 18.58 4.37
C HIS A 152 7.82 17.40 4.71
N ALA A 153 6.65 17.31 4.08
CA ALA A 153 5.73 16.20 4.29
C ALA A 153 6.38 14.86 3.95
N ILE A 154 7.10 14.78 2.82
CA ILE A 154 7.83 13.56 2.43
C ILE A 154 8.94 13.22 3.43
N ARG A 155 9.74 14.17 3.93
CA ARG A 155 10.79 13.86 4.91
C ARG A 155 10.24 13.23 6.18
N GLN A 156 9.06 13.68 6.61
CA GLN A 156 8.45 13.31 7.89
C GLN A 156 7.60 12.03 7.80
N HIS A 157 7.35 11.48 6.62
CA HIS A 157 6.33 10.43 6.43
C HIS A 157 6.65 9.05 7.02
N LEU A 158 7.88 8.78 7.48
CA LEU A 158 8.21 7.51 8.17
C LEU A 158 8.13 7.63 9.69
N ARG A 159 8.38 8.82 10.22
CA ARG A 159 8.41 9.09 11.65
C ARG A 159 8.20 10.58 11.90
N PRO A 160 6.93 11.03 11.90
CA PRO A 160 6.60 12.42 12.17
C PRO A 160 7.12 12.86 13.54
N ASP A 161 7.81 14.00 13.59
CA ASP A 161 8.23 14.64 14.83
C ASP A 161 7.27 15.78 15.24
N ALA A 162 7.62 16.52 16.28
CA ALA A 162 6.79 17.62 16.79
C ALA A 162 6.61 18.78 15.79
N THR A 163 7.43 18.86 14.74
CA THR A 163 7.39 19.86 13.68
C THR A 163 6.63 19.40 12.43
N ALA A 164 6.14 18.16 12.42
CA ALA A 164 5.37 17.61 11.31
C ALA A 164 4.10 18.44 11.05
N SER A 165 3.91 18.85 9.79
CA SER A 165 2.70 19.56 9.36
C SER A 165 1.49 18.62 9.34
N ILE A 166 0.29 19.17 9.13
CA ILE A 166 -0.93 18.35 9.02
C ILE A 166 -0.82 17.40 7.81
N GLU A 167 -0.25 17.85 6.70
CA GLU A 167 -0.06 17.04 5.50
C GLU A 167 0.96 15.91 5.72
N ALA A 168 2.02 16.19 6.49
CA ALA A 168 2.99 15.16 6.90
C ALA A 168 2.35 14.07 7.77
N LYS A 169 1.51 14.48 8.72
CA LYS A 169 0.76 13.58 9.62
C LYS A 169 -0.27 12.76 8.86
N ALA A 170 -1.04 13.40 7.98
CA ALA A 170 -2.01 12.74 7.11
C ALA A 170 -1.34 11.72 6.18
N LEU A 171 -0.18 12.06 5.61
CA LEU A 171 0.60 11.14 4.79
C LEU A 171 1.12 9.94 5.58
N TYR A 172 1.70 10.16 6.76
CA TYR A 172 2.16 9.07 7.65
C TYR A 172 1.01 8.14 8.04
N ASP A 173 -0.14 8.71 8.44
CA ASP A 173 -1.32 7.93 8.81
C ASP A 173 -1.86 7.15 7.61
N ALA A 174 -1.94 7.76 6.43
CA ALA A 174 -2.41 7.11 5.21
C ALA A 174 -1.52 5.94 4.77
N ASP A 175 -0.19 6.14 4.74
CA ASP A 175 0.78 5.08 4.42
C ASP A 175 0.71 3.93 5.43
N THR A 176 0.65 4.27 6.73
CA THR A 176 0.53 3.29 7.80
C THR A 176 -0.76 2.48 7.67
N ILE A 177 -1.89 3.14 7.42
CA ILE A 177 -3.20 2.49 7.28
C ILE A 177 -3.22 1.60 6.04
N ASP A 178 -2.87 2.10 4.86
CA ASP A 178 -2.93 1.31 3.62
C ASP A 178 -2.10 0.02 3.71
N SER A 179 -0.91 0.12 4.30
CA SER A 179 0.03 -1.00 4.39
C SER A 179 -0.34 -2.03 5.47
N ASN A 180 -1.12 -1.66 6.49
CA ASN A 180 -1.28 -2.48 7.72
C ASN A 180 -2.70 -2.68 8.22
N ILE A 181 -3.66 -1.83 7.84
CA ILE A 181 -5.00 -1.77 8.43
C ILE A 181 -6.08 -1.77 7.32
N GLY A 182 -7.14 -2.54 7.54
CA GLY A 182 -8.28 -2.59 6.64
C GLY A 182 -8.13 -3.56 5.47
N LEU A 183 -9.05 -3.46 4.51
CA LEU A 183 -9.21 -4.39 3.41
C LEU A 183 -8.03 -4.34 2.40
N PRO A 184 -7.45 -3.18 2.06
CA PRO A 184 -6.22 -3.14 1.25
C PRO A 184 -5.04 -3.88 1.89
N ALA A 185 -4.85 -3.68 3.20
CA ALA A 185 -3.81 -4.38 3.95
C ALA A 185 -4.09 -5.88 4.08
N PHE A 186 -5.36 -6.30 4.12
CA PHE A 186 -5.73 -7.72 4.10
C PHE A 186 -5.40 -8.37 2.75
N TYR A 187 -5.71 -7.71 1.63
CA TYR A 187 -5.28 -8.16 0.31
C TYR A 187 -3.75 -8.33 0.25
N ARG A 188 -3.01 -7.33 0.74
CA ARG A 188 -1.55 -7.41 0.84
C ARG A 188 -1.08 -8.55 1.74
N ASN A 189 -1.77 -8.81 2.86
CA ASN A 189 -1.47 -9.93 3.75
C ASN A 189 -1.60 -11.28 3.02
N ILE A 190 -2.64 -11.46 2.19
CA ILE A 190 -2.80 -12.66 1.35
C ILE A 190 -1.58 -12.84 0.45
N GLN A 191 -1.21 -11.80 -0.32
CA GLN A 191 -0.08 -11.88 -1.26
C GLN A 191 1.23 -12.23 -0.55
N ILE A 192 1.54 -11.54 0.56
CA ILE A 192 2.75 -11.80 1.35
C ILE A 192 2.74 -13.23 1.93
N SER A 193 1.60 -13.69 2.45
CA SER A 193 1.49 -15.01 3.07
C SER A 193 1.69 -16.13 2.05
N LEU A 194 1.11 -15.98 0.86
CA LEU A 194 1.23 -16.97 -0.21
C LEU A 194 2.61 -16.95 -0.85
N HIS A 195 3.23 -15.79 -1.06
CA HIS A 195 4.60 -15.70 -1.55
C HIS A 195 5.59 -16.43 -0.62
N ARG A 196 5.47 -16.23 0.70
CA ARG A 196 6.30 -16.96 1.68
C ARG A 196 6.04 -18.46 1.67
N LEU A 197 4.77 -18.87 1.55
CA LEU A 197 4.41 -20.27 1.48
C LEU A 197 5.00 -20.93 0.23
N GLU A 198 4.86 -20.29 -0.93
CA GLU A 198 5.40 -20.76 -2.21
C GLU A 198 6.93 -20.92 -2.16
N HIS A 199 7.63 -19.94 -1.59
CA HIS A 199 9.08 -20.04 -1.38
C HIS A 199 9.45 -21.22 -0.45
N SER A 200 8.71 -21.42 0.64
CA SER A 200 8.93 -22.54 1.56
C SER A 200 8.67 -23.90 0.90
N LEU A 201 7.61 -24.03 0.10
CA LEU A 201 7.26 -25.27 -0.60
C LEU A 201 8.28 -25.60 -1.68
N SER A 202 8.70 -24.59 -2.46
CA SER A 202 9.71 -24.74 -3.52
C SER A 202 11.03 -25.26 -2.97
N ALA A 203 11.44 -24.85 -1.77
CA ALA A 203 12.63 -25.35 -1.09
C ALA A 203 12.57 -26.86 -0.77
N THR A 204 11.36 -27.44 -0.71
CA THR A 204 11.11 -28.87 -0.47
C THR A 204 10.69 -29.63 -1.74
N GLY A 205 10.67 -28.97 -2.90
CA GLY A 205 10.19 -29.54 -4.17
C GLY A 205 8.67 -29.69 -4.29
N ASP A 206 7.91 -29.11 -3.35
CA ASP A 206 6.46 -29.05 -3.41
C ASP A 206 5.96 -27.76 -4.12
N SER A 207 4.67 -27.64 -4.41
CA SER A 207 4.08 -26.44 -5.02
C SER A 207 2.80 -26.00 -4.31
N ILE A 208 2.50 -24.70 -4.40
CA ILE A 208 1.33 -24.12 -3.75
C ILE A 208 0.02 -24.62 -4.39
N GLU A 209 0.04 -24.94 -5.69
CA GLU A 209 -1.10 -25.54 -6.41
C GLU A 209 -1.43 -26.94 -5.90
N ARG A 210 -0.41 -27.76 -5.59
CA ARG A 210 -0.61 -29.10 -5.03
C ARG A 210 -1.15 -29.05 -3.61
N LEU A 211 -0.72 -28.06 -2.82
CA LEU A 211 -1.22 -27.87 -1.46
C LEU A 211 -2.64 -27.31 -1.45
N LEU A 212 -2.87 -26.20 -2.16
CA LEU A 212 -4.17 -25.52 -2.16
C LEU A 212 -5.22 -26.27 -2.97
N GLY A 213 -4.89 -27.05 -4.00
CA GLY A 213 -5.88 -27.77 -4.80
C GLY A 213 -6.88 -28.59 -3.96
N PRO A 214 -6.43 -29.69 -3.32
CA PRO A 214 -7.28 -30.49 -2.44
C PRO A 214 -7.40 -29.91 -1.01
N GLY A 215 -6.44 -29.08 -0.57
CA GLY A 215 -6.35 -28.57 0.81
C GLY A 215 -6.84 -27.15 1.01
N LEU A 216 -7.53 -26.54 0.03
CA LEU A 216 -7.96 -25.14 0.10
C LEU A 216 -8.84 -24.87 1.32
N ARG A 217 -9.78 -25.79 1.61
CA ARG A 217 -10.73 -25.64 2.71
C ARG A 217 -10.00 -25.63 4.05
N GLU A 218 -9.11 -26.58 4.27
CA GLU A 218 -8.31 -26.70 5.49
C GLU A 218 -7.37 -25.51 5.66
N TYR A 219 -6.77 -25.04 4.56
CA TYR A 219 -5.96 -23.83 4.56
C TYR A 219 -6.78 -22.61 4.97
N LEU A 220 -7.95 -22.38 4.35
CA LEU A 220 -8.84 -21.26 4.65
C LEU A 220 -9.38 -21.32 6.08
N ASP A 221 -9.66 -22.51 6.61
CA ASP A 221 -10.12 -22.68 7.98
C ASP A 221 -9.07 -22.19 9.01
N SER A 222 -7.82 -22.68 8.92
CA SER A 222 -6.74 -22.18 9.78
C SER A 222 -6.43 -20.70 9.50
N TYR A 223 -6.44 -20.28 8.24
CA TYR A 223 -6.13 -18.90 7.88
C TYR A 223 -7.14 -17.91 8.45
N LEU A 224 -8.45 -18.15 8.26
CA LEU A 224 -9.51 -17.25 8.69
C LEU A 224 -9.83 -17.32 10.18
N ARG A 225 -9.69 -18.50 10.81
CA ARG A 225 -10.02 -18.66 12.25
C ARG A 225 -8.86 -18.35 13.19
N GLU A 226 -7.62 -18.49 12.74
CA GLU A 226 -6.45 -18.35 13.61
C GLU A 226 -5.50 -17.25 13.14
N LYS A 227 -5.02 -17.33 11.89
CA LYS A 227 -3.95 -16.45 11.40
C LYS A 227 -4.43 -15.01 11.21
N VAL A 228 -5.57 -14.82 10.56
CA VAL A 228 -6.12 -13.48 10.28
C VAL A 228 -6.54 -12.75 11.57
N PRO A 229 -7.28 -13.35 12.52
CA PRO A 229 -7.60 -12.69 13.79
C PRO A 229 -6.36 -12.29 14.59
N SER A 230 -5.36 -13.18 14.69
CA SER A 230 -4.09 -12.90 15.36
C SER A 230 -3.34 -11.74 14.68
N TRP A 231 -3.31 -11.74 13.34
CA TRP A 231 -2.72 -10.65 12.57
C TRP A 231 -3.45 -9.33 12.79
N ILE A 232 -4.78 -9.28 12.72
CA ILE A 232 -5.58 -8.07 12.98
C ILE A 232 -5.29 -7.52 14.38
N HIS A 233 -5.28 -8.38 15.41
CA HIS A 233 -4.98 -7.98 16.78
C HIS A 233 -3.56 -7.39 16.92
N GLY A 234 -2.57 -8.03 16.29
CA GLY A 234 -1.21 -7.48 16.23
C GLY A 234 -1.16 -6.10 15.57
N LYS A 235 -1.84 -5.93 14.43
CA LYS A 235 -1.89 -4.66 13.71
C LYS A 235 -2.58 -3.55 14.52
N HIS A 236 -3.65 -3.88 15.24
CA HIS A 236 -4.28 -2.95 16.16
C HIS A 236 -3.26 -2.42 17.20
N ASN A 237 -2.60 -3.33 17.91
CA ASN A 237 -1.68 -2.98 18.99
C ASN A 237 -0.44 -2.22 18.51
N ASP A 238 0.08 -2.58 17.34
CA ASP A 238 1.30 -2.03 16.80
C ASP A 238 1.13 -0.63 16.22
N PHE A 239 -0.02 -0.32 15.61
CA PHE A 239 -0.17 0.86 14.74
C PHE A 239 -1.18 1.90 15.22
N VAL A 240 -2.32 1.51 15.80
CA VAL A 240 -3.40 2.47 16.11
C VAL A 240 -2.94 3.57 17.06
N SER A 241 -2.15 3.22 18.07
CA SER A 241 -1.61 4.18 19.04
C SER A 241 -0.54 5.12 18.46
N ARG A 242 0.02 4.79 17.30
CA ARG A 242 1.09 5.56 16.63
C ARG A 242 0.56 6.54 15.59
N LEU A 243 -0.68 6.33 15.12
CA LEU A 243 -1.34 7.26 14.21
C LEU A 243 -1.43 8.64 14.88
N THR A 244 -1.28 9.67 14.06
CA THR A 244 -0.94 11.03 14.48
C THR A 244 -2.13 11.98 14.44
N THR A 245 -3.12 11.70 13.59
CA THR A 245 -4.35 12.47 13.43
C THR A 245 -5.52 11.81 14.17
N ASP A 246 -6.52 12.60 14.57
CA ASP A 246 -7.71 12.06 15.24
C ASP A 246 -8.59 11.32 14.24
N THR A 247 -8.75 11.87 13.03
CA THR A 247 -9.48 11.22 11.93
C THR A 247 -8.83 9.91 11.52
N GLY A 248 -7.50 9.88 11.38
CA GLY A 248 -6.76 8.66 11.05
C GLY A 248 -6.93 7.56 12.11
N ARG A 249 -6.88 7.92 13.40
CA ARG A 249 -7.15 6.98 14.50
C ARG A 249 -8.56 6.41 14.45
N GLN A 250 -9.57 7.26 14.28
CA GLN A 250 -10.98 6.81 14.19
C GLN A 250 -11.20 5.90 12.97
N LEU A 251 -10.67 6.30 11.81
CA LEU A 251 -10.73 5.50 10.59
C LEU A 251 -10.08 4.13 10.76
N ALA A 252 -8.88 4.08 11.35
CA ALA A 252 -8.17 2.84 11.58
C ALA A 252 -8.97 1.87 12.46
N VAL A 253 -9.57 2.35 13.55
CA VAL A 253 -10.45 1.54 14.41
C VAL A 253 -11.64 1.01 13.61
N ALA A 254 -12.33 1.87 12.86
CA ALA A 254 -13.48 1.46 12.05
C ALA A 254 -13.12 0.42 10.97
N ARG A 255 -11.95 0.55 10.31
CA ARG A 255 -11.45 -0.42 9.33
C ARG A 255 -11.09 -1.76 9.99
N ILE A 256 -10.52 -1.75 11.20
CA ILE A 256 -10.21 -2.97 11.97
C ILE A 256 -11.48 -3.71 12.36
N GLU A 257 -12.49 -3.01 12.90
CA GLU A 257 -13.77 -3.60 13.29
C GLU A 257 -14.49 -4.22 12.09
N ARG A 258 -14.56 -3.48 10.98
CA ARG A 258 -15.15 -3.94 9.72
C ARG A 258 -14.44 -5.18 9.19
N LEU A 259 -13.11 -5.16 9.11
CA LEU A 259 -12.32 -6.29 8.66
C LEU A 259 -12.54 -7.51 9.56
N SER A 260 -12.54 -7.32 10.88
CA SER A 260 -12.78 -8.41 11.84
C SER A 260 -14.14 -9.06 11.62
N SER A 261 -15.19 -8.25 11.45
CA SER A 261 -16.54 -8.76 11.17
C SER A 261 -16.61 -9.51 9.85
N LEU A 262 -16.05 -8.95 8.77
CA LEU A 262 -16.07 -9.59 7.45
C LEU A 262 -15.32 -10.93 7.44
N MET A 263 -14.21 -11.02 8.16
CA MET A 263 -13.42 -12.25 8.24
C MET A 263 -14.09 -13.32 9.12
N ALA A 264 -14.80 -12.90 10.17
CA ALA A 264 -15.65 -13.81 10.94
C ALA A 264 -16.78 -14.39 10.06
N ASP A 265 -17.50 -13.54 9.33
CA ASP A 265 -18.55 -13.98 8.39
C ASP A 265 -17.99 -14.92 7.31
N ALA A 266 -16.82 -14.60 6.75
CA ALA A 266 -16.16 -15.45 5.77
C ALA A 266 -15.73 -16.81 6.36
N ALA A 267 -15.36 -16.85 7.65
CA ALA A 267 -15.09 -18.12 8.32
C ALA A 267 -16.36 -18.95 8.55
N GLU A 268 -17.52 -18.33 8.79
CA GLU A 268 -18.81 -19.03 8.89
C GLU A 268 -19.22 -19.68 7.55
N GLU A 269 -18.88 -19.04 6.43
CA GLU A 269 -19.12 -19.57 5.07
C GLU A 269 -18.43 -20.92 4.81
N LEU A 270 -17.42 -21.33 5.60
CA LEU A 270 -16.77 -22.64 5.50
C LEU A 270 -17.70 -23.82 5.85
N SER A 271 -18.82 -23.56 6.53
CA SER A 271 -19.84 -24.57 6.83
C SER A 271 -20.57 -25.08 5.58
N ASP A 272 -20.69 -24.24 4.55
CA ASP A 272 -21.17 -24.57 3.21
C ASP A 272 -20.10 -24.15 2.18
N PHE A 273 -18.92 -24.76 2.33
CA PHE A 273 -17.72 -24.42 1.57
C PHE A 273 -17.94 -24.48 0.07
N ASP A 274 -18.56 -25.57 -0.43
CA ASP A 274 -18.74 -25.79 -1.86
C ASP A 274 -19.57 -24.65 -2.49
N ARG A 275 -20.62 -24.20 -1.84
CA ARG A 275 -21.40 -23.05 -2.31
C ARG A 275 -20.59 -21.77 -2.24
N ASN A 276 -20.01 -21.47 -1.09
CA ASN A 276 -19.47 -20.15 -0.81
C ASN A 276 -18.12 -19.90 -1.49
N ILE A 277 -17.33 -20.93 -1.78
CA ILE A 277 -16.12 -20.79 -2.59
C ILE A 277 -16.44 -20.38 -4.04
N ARG A 278 -17.68 -20.63 -4.51
CA ARG A 278 -18.15 -20.19 -5.83
C ARG A 278 -18.69 -18.77 -5.80
N CYS A 279 -19.55 -18.41 -4.85
CA CYS A 279 -20.27 -17.12 -4.89
C CYS A 279 -20.26 -16.28 -3.61
N GLY A 280 -19.75 -16.79 -2.49
CA GLY A 280 -19.68 -16.07 -1.21
C GLY A 280 -18.46 -15.15 -1.09
N ARG A 281 -18.20 -14.63 0.11
CA ARG A 281 -16.96 -13.90 0.43
C ARG A 281 -15.73 -14.79 0.22
N LEU A 282 -15.85 -16.10 0.46
CA LEU A 282 -14.78 -17.05 0.15
C LEU A 282 -14.37 -17.03 -1.34
N SER A 283 -15.30 -16.77 -2.26
CA SER A 283 -14.99 -16.61 -3.70
C SER A 283 -14.08 -15.41 -3.96
N VAL A 284 -14.33 -14.28 -3.27
CA VAL A 284 -13.51 -13.07 -3.35
C VAL A 284 -12.11 -13.33 -2.78
N ILE A 285 -12.02 -13.95 -1.60
CA ILE A 285 -10.73 -14.31 -0.97
C ILE A 285 -9.96 -15.27 -1.88
N HIS A 286 -10.61 -16.31 -2.38
CA HIS A 286 -9.99 -17.28 -3.28
C HIS A 286 -9.46 -16.61 -4.56
N ARG A 287 -10.23 -15.68 -5.14
CA ARG A 287 -9.75 -14.89 -6.28
C ARG A 287 -8.46 -14.13 -5.95
N PHE A 288 -8.40 -13.44 -4.81
CA PHE A 288 -7.16 -12.79 -4.37
C PHE A 288 -6.00 -13.78 -4.19
N MET A 289 -6.27 -15.02 -3.75
CA MET A 289 -5.23 -16.05 -3.61
C MET A 289 -4.74 -16.63 -4.94
N THR A 290 -5.54 -16.55 -6.01
CA THR A 290 -5.20 -17.14 -7.32
C THR A 290 -4.29 -16.26 -8.17
N ASN A 291 -4.48 -14.94 -8.16
CA ASN A 291 -3.62 -14.03 -8.92
C ASN A 291 -2.41 -13.61 -8.08
N ARG A 292 -1.27 -14.27 -8.29
CA ARG A 292 -0.03 -14.09 -7.51
C ARG A 292 1.16 -13.53 -8.30
N ASN A 293 1.04 -13.43 -9.62
CA ASN A 293 2.11 -12.99 -10.50
C ASN A 293 2.02 -11.47 -10.71
N ASP A 294 2.72 -10.71 -9.88
CA ASP A 294 2.76 -9.24 -9.91
C ASP A 294 1.36 -8.56 -9.89
N PRO A 295 0.44 -8.95 -8.98
CA PRO A 295 -0.95 -8.51 -9.05
C PRO A 295 -1.13 -7.09 -8.50
N THR A 296 -2.20 -6.39 -8.89
CA THR A 296 -2.62 -5.13 -8.23
C THR A 296 -4.02 -5.26 -7.68
N LEU A 297 -4.30 -4.59 -6.56
CA LEU A 297 -5.65 -4.53 -6.01
C LEU A 297 -6.57 -3.75 -6.94
N ALA A 298 -6.07 -2.67 -7.56
CA ALA A 298 -6.83 -1.90 -8.53
C ALA A 298 -7.32 -2.75 -9.72
N ASP A 299 -6.48 -3.63 -10.27
CA ASP A 299 -6.89 -4.51 -11.38
C ASP A 299 -7.88 -5.57 -10.91
N GLU A 300 -7.68 -6.15 -9.72
CA GLU A 300 -8.64 -7.10 -9.14
C GLU A 300 -10.02 -6.48 -8.96
N LEU A 301 -10.08 -5.27 -8.38
CA LEU A 301 -11.34 -4.55 -8.18
C LEU A 301 -11.98 -4.14 -9.50
N ARG A 302 -11.19 -3.79 -10.53
CA ARG A 302 -11.70 -3.50 -11.87
C ARG A 302 -12.33 -4.73 -12.49
N VAL A 303 -11.66 -5.88 -12.47
CA VAL A 303 -12.24 -7.14 -12.98
C VAL A 303 -13.52 -7.52 -12.23
N MET A 304 -13.54 -7.35 -10.90
CA MET A 304 -14.74 -7.58 -10.10
C MET A 304 -15.89 -6.63 -10.44
N SER A 305 -15.59 -5.42 -10.90
CA SER A 305 -16.58 -4.41 -11.32
C SER A 305 -17.05 -4.61 -12.77
N ASP A 306 -16.17 -5.10 -13.65
CA ASP A 306 -16.38 -5.25 -15.09
C ASP A 306 -17.04 -6.59 -15.47
N GLY A 307 -18.00 -7.06 -14.68
CA GLY A 307 -18.83 -8.22 -15.04
C GLY A 307 -18.46 -9.54 -14.37
N TRP A 308 -17.32 -9.65 -13.68
CA TRP A 308 -16.98 -10.90 -12.98
C TRP A 308 -17.98 -11.24 -11.88
N ARG A 309 -18.40 -10.24 -11.09
CA ARG A 309 -19.36 -10.46 -10.00
C ARG A 309 -20.73 -10.91 -10.51
N GLU A 310 -21.15 -10.46 -11.69
CA GLU A 310 -22.37 -10.89 -12.36
C GLU A 310 -22.21 -12.29 -12.97
N ALA A 311 -21.08 -12.56 -13.64
CA ALA A 311 -20.80 -13.85 -14.26
C ALA A 311 -20.72 -14.99 -13.25
N VAL A 312 -20.11 -14.75 -12.09
CA VAL A 312 -20.00 -15.71 -10.99
C VAL A 312 -21.29 -15.78 -10.16
N GLY A 313 -22.15 -14.76 -10.25
CA GLY A 313 -23.36 -14.66 -9.45
C GLY A 313 -23.06 -14.47 -7.96
N LEU A 314 -22.15 -13.54 -7.63
CA LEU A 314 -21.78 -13.25 -6.24
C LEU A 314 -23.01 -12.95 -5.39
N SER A 315 -23.01 -13.48 -4.16
CA SER A 315 -24.01 -13.18 -3.15
C SER A 315 -24.03 -11.69 -2.82
N ALA A 316 -25.13 -11.22 -2.23
CA ALA A 316 -25.25 -9.81 -1.84
C ALA A 316 -24.13 -9.41 -0.86
N GLU A 317 -23.79 -10.30 0.05
CA GLU A 317 -22.78 -10.09 1.07
C GLU A 317 -21.36 -10.05 0.48
N ALA A 318 -21.07 -10.90 -0.51
CA ALA A 318 -19.81 -10.88 -1.24
C ALA A 318 -19.64 -9.58 -2.05
N ARG A 319 -20.73 -9.06 -2.65
CA ARG A 319 -20.71 -7.76 -3.33
C ARG A 319 -20.42 -6.61 -2.37
N VAL A 320 -21.03 -6.62 -1.18
CA VAL A 320 -20.73 -5.64 -0.13
C VAL A 320 -19.26 -5.69 0.26
N PHE A 321 -18.65 -6.88 0.37
CA PHE A 321 -17.21 -7.00 0.63
C PHE A 321 -16.36 -6.36 -0.48
N VAL A 322 -16.68 -6.61 -1.76
CA VAL A 322 -15.98 -5.96 -2.89
C VAL A 322 -16.14 -4.44 -2.84
N ASP A 323 -17.36 -3.94 -2.63
CA ASP A 323 -17.64 -2.51 -2.59
C ASP A 323 -16.92 -1.81 -1.44
N LEU A 324 -16.87 -2.42 -0.25
CA LEU A 324 -16.12 -1.90 0.89
C LEU A 324 -14.61 -1.87 0.60
N THR A 325 -14.08 -2.90 -0.05
CA THR A 325 -12.66 -2.95 -0.44
C THR A 325 -12.33 -1.82 -1.41
N ARG A 326 -13.20 -1.57 -2.39
CA ARG A 326 -13.07 -0.45 -3.33
C ARG A 326 -13.07 0.90 -2.63
N ARG A 327 -14.07 1.17 -1.77
CA ARG A 327 -14.18 2.44 -1.03
C ARG A 327 -12.95 2.70 -0.15
N GLU A 328 -12.45 1.68 0.53
CA GLU A 328 -11.23 1.81 1.33
C GLU A 328 -9.99 2.10 0.48
N SER A 329 -9.93 1.52 -0.73
CA SER A 329 -8.84 1.72 -1.70
C SER A 329 -8.88 3.10 -2.36
N GLU A 330 -10.06 3.69 -2.51
CA GLU A 330 -10.25 5.06 -3.00
C GLU A 330 -9.96 6.13 -1.92
N GLY A 331 -9.66 5.70 -0.70
CA GLY A 331 -9.33 6.61 0.41
C GLY A 331 -10.56 7.26 1.05
N GLU A 332 -11.72 6.61 0.99
CA GLU A 332 -12.92 7.05 1.73
C GLU A 332 -12.76 6.84 3.26
N LEU A 333 -13.39 7.74 4.03
CA LEU A 333 -13.51 7.66 5.50
C LEU A 333 -14.56 6.65 5.95
#